data_AF-A0A3D0T7Y4-F1
#
_entry.id   AF-A0A3D0T7Y4-F1
#
_cell.length_a   1.000
_cell.length_b   1.000
_cell.length_c   1.000
_cell.angle_alpha   90.00
_cell.angle_beta   90.00
_cell.angle_gamma   90.00
#
_symmetry.space_group_name_H-M   'P 1'
#
loop_
_entity.id
_entity.type
_entity.pdbx_description
1 polymer ?
#
loop_
_entity_poly.entity_id
_entity_poly.type
_entity_poly.pdbx_seq_one_letter_code
_entity_poly.pdbx_strand_id
1 'polypeptide(L)'
;MQYITTTELRTQSSELVEILKQGGSVSLIHRSKVIGKIEPAQKNPIAITDIKAFRKALAEIQPKKLIPRKDRDRVYRQRLMEKYG
;
A
#
# COMPACT_ATOMS: atom_id res chain seq x y z
N MET A 1 -5.85 6.93 0.77
CA MET A 1 -6.11 8.30 0.29
C MET A 1 -6.07 9.22 1.50
N GLN A 2 -5.14 10.17 1.54
CA GLN A 2 -5.06 11.15 2.63
C GLN A 2 -5.91 12.37 2.29
N TYR A 3 -6.64 12.86 3.29
CA TYR A 3 -7.52 14.02 3.21
C TYR A 3 -7.04 15.07 4.21
N ILE A 4 -7.10 16.33 3.83
CA ILE A 4 -6.85 17.45 4.75
C ILE A 4 -7.97 18.46 4.62
N THR A 5 -8.46 18.97 5.74
CA THR A 5 -9.44 20.05 5.77
C THR A 5 -8.78 21.43 5.70
N THR A 6 -9.55 22.46 5.36
CA THR A 6 -9.06 23.85 5.36
C THR A 6 -8.53 24.32 6.70
N THR A 7 -9.05 23.80 7.80
CA THR A 7 -8.58 24.05 9.17
C THR A 7 -7.26 23.36 9.46
N GLU A 8 -7.13 22.10 9.02
CA GLU A 8 -5.93 21.28 9.22
C GLU A 8 -4.75 21.76 8.36
N LEU A 9 -5.00 22.41 7.22
CA LEU A 9 -3.95 23.04 6.41
C LEU A 9 -3.04 23.98 7.23
N ARG A 10 -3.61 24.68 8.21
CA ARG A 10 -2.86 25.60 9.06
C ARG A 10 -2.04 24.88 10.12
N THR A 11 -2.60 23.83 10.73
CA THR A 11 -2.00 23.14 11.88
C THR A 11 -1.06 22.01 11.48
N GLN A 12 -1.30 21.34 10.36
CA GLN A 12 -0.54 20.19 9.84
C GLN A 12 0.32 20.55 8.63
N SER A 13 0.71 21.82 8.52
CA SER A 13 1.53 22.30 7.41
C SER A 13 2.89 21.59 7.33
N SER A 14 3.52 21.28 8.47
CA SER A 14 4.77 20.52 8.54
C SER A 14 4.62 19.10 7.99
N GLU A 15 3.59 18.37 8.44
CA GLU A 15 3.29 17.00 8.01
C GLU A 15 2.92 16.96 6.52
N LEU A 16 2.17 17.95 6.04
CA LEU A 16 1.83 18.07 4.63
C LEU A 16 3.07 18.31 3.75
N VAL A 17 4.04 19.10 4.22
CA VAL A 17 5.32 19.29 3.52
C VAL A 17 6.12 18.00 3.45
N GLU A 18 6.15 17.19 4.51
CA GLU A 18 6.83 15.88 4.49
C GLU A 18 6.19 14.92 3.49
N ILE A 19 4.86 14.83 3.48
CA ILE A 19 4.11 13.99 2.54
C ILE A 19 4.42 14.41 1.10
N LEU A 20 4.45 15.71 0.81
CA LEU A 20 4.79 16.23 -0.52
C LEU A 20 6.25 15.94 -0.91
N LYS A 21 7.20 16.07 0.02
CA LYS A 21 8.62 15.73 -0.22
C LYS A 21 8.81 14.25 -0.55
N GLN A 22 8.01 13.38 0.04
CA GLN A 22 8.01 11.94 -0.22
C GLN A 22 7.31 11.56 -1.55
N GLY A 23 6.78 12.52 -2.30
CA GLY A 23 6.03 12.26 -3.54
C GLY A 23 4.56 11.90 -3.32
N GLY A 24 4.07 12.02 -2.08
CA GLY A 24 2.67 11.78 -1.74
C GLY A 24 1.75 12.88 -2.23
N SER A 25 0.44 12.61 -2.22
CA SER A 25 -0.58 13.58 -2.63
C SER A 25 -1.77 13.56 -1.69
N VAL A 26 -2.31 14.73 -1.40
CA VAL A 26 -3.38 14.91 -0.40
C VAL A 26 -4.57 15.62 -1.04
N SER A 27 -5.78 15.16 -0.75
CA SER A 27 -7.01 15.80 -1.22
C SER A 27 -7.49 16.85 -0.22
N LEU A 28 -7.77 18.06 -0.70
CA LEU A 28 -8.28 19.17 0.11
C LEU A 28 -9.80 19.09 0.20
N ILE A 29 -10.30 18.95 1.43
CA ILE A 29 -11.73 18.91 1.75
C ILE A 29 -12.15 20.20 2.42
N HIS A 30 -13.31 20.73 2.02
CA HIS A 30 -14.01 21.77 2.77
C HIS A 30 -15.50 21.46 2.77
N ARG A 31 -16.15 21.54 3.94
CA ARG A 31 -17.59 21.26 4.11
C ARG A 31 -18.00 19.94 3.43
N SER A 32 -17.24 18.88 3.69
CA SER A 32 -17.47 17.53 3.15
C SER A 32 -17.42 17.41 1.62
N LYS A 33 -16.86 18.40 0.93
CA LYS A 33 -16.62 18.35 -0.53
C LYS A 33 -15.13 18.43 -0.81
N VAL A 34 -14.66 17.61 -1.75
CA VAL A 34 -13.31 17.71 -2.29
C VAL A 34 -13.25 18.97 -3.16
N ILE A 35 -12.45 19.95 -2.75
CA ILE A 35 -12.24 21.20 -3.50
C ILE A 35 -11.07 21.05 -4.47
N GLY A 36 -10.05 20.29 -4.09
CA GLY A 36 -8.86 20.16 -4.91
C GLY A 36 -7.90 19.11 -4.39
N LYS A 37 -6.73 19.07 -5.02
CA LYS A 37 -5.64 18.15 -4.69
C LYS A 37 -4.33 18.93 -4.62
N ILE A 38 -3.55 18.61 -3.60
CA ILE A 38 -2.21 19.15 -3.39
C ILE A 38 -1.24 18.05 -3.79
N GLU A 39 -0.41 18.34 -4.79
CA GLU A 39 0.58 17.42 -5.34
C GLU A 39 1.93 18.12 -5.57
N PRO A 40 3.04 17.38 -5.46
CA PRO A 40 4.37 17.96 -5.61
C PRO A 40 4.62 18.37 -7.07
N ALA A 41 5.23 19.55 -7.26
CA ALA A 41 5.53 20.10 -8.58
C ALA A 41 6.48 19.21 -9.40
N GLN A 42 7.37 18.48 -8.72
CA GLN A 42 8.23 17.47 -9.32
C GLN A 42 7.90 16.12 -8.70
N LYS A 43 7.43 15.18 -9.52
CA LYS A 43 7.28 13.78 -9.10
C LYS A 43 8.67 13.19 -8.98
N ASN A 44 9.22 13.18 -7.77
CA ASN A 44 10.35 12.33 -7.47
C ASN A 44 9.86 10.89 -7.64
N PRO A 45 10.38 10.11 -8.61
CA PRO A 45 10.07 8.69 -8.66
C PRO A 45 10.46 8.11 -7.31
N ILE A 46 9.53 7.42 -6.65
CA ILE A 46 9.82 6.70 -5.40
C ILE A 46 11.00 5.80 -5.72
N ALA A 47 12.19 6.18 -5.25
CA ALA A 47 13.35 5.35 -5.39
C ALA A 47 13.04 4.11 -4.55
N ILE A 48 12.78 2.98 -5.20
CA ILE A 48 12.79 1.68 -4.55
C ILE A 48 14.23 1.51 -4.07
N THR A 49 14.49 1.90 -2.84
CA THR A 49 15.85 2.02 -2.28
C THR A 49 16.55 0.67 -2.20
N ASP A 50 15.80 -0.43 -2.24
CA ASP A 50 16.39 -1.77 -2.23
C ASP A 50 15.64 -2.77 -3.13
N ILE A 51 15.74 -2.57 -4.44
CA ILE A 51 15.28 -3.53 -5.46
C ILE A 51 15.90 -4.92 -5.21
N LYS A 52 17.10 -4.99 -4.62
CA LYS A 52 17.82 -6.23 -4.37
C LYS A 52 17.21 -7.00 -3.20
N ALA A 53 16.88 -6.34 -2.09
CA ALA A 53 16.14 -6.94 -0.99
C ALA A 53 14.74 -7.40 -1.42
N PHE A 54 14.04 -6.60 -2.23
CA PHE A 54 12.74 -6.97 -2.76
C PHE A 54 12.80 -8.23 -3.65
N ARG A 55 13.79 -8.31 -4.55
CA ARG A 55 14.02 -9.50 -5.38
C ARG A 55 14.38 -10.73 -4.55
N LYS A 56 15.17 -10.57 -3.49
CA LYS A 56 15.52 -11.65 -2.57
C LYS A 56 14.28 -12.18 -1.82
N ALA A 57 13.45 -11.28 -1.30
CA ALA A 57 12.18 -11.65 -0.68
C ALA A 57 11.24 -12.38 -1.65
N LEU A 58 11.14 -11.92 -2.91
CA LEU A 58 10.36 -12.61 -3.94
C LEU A 58 10.90 -14.02 -4.26
N ALA A 59 12.22 -14.19 -4.27
CA ALA A 59 12.84 -15.50 -4.47
C ALA A 59 12.60 -16.46 -3.30
N GLU A 60 12.54 -15.95 -2.06
CA GLU A 60 12.21 -16.72 -0.86
C GLU A 60 10.73 -17.08 -0.77
N ILE A 61 9.84 -16.22 -1.28
CA ILE A 61 8.39 -16.39 -1.19
C ILE A 61 7.85 -17.53 -2.08
N GLN A 62 8.66 -18.06 -3.02
CA GLN A 62 8.31 -19.14 -3.99
C GLN A 62 6.82 -19.51 -3.94
N PRO A 63 5.93 -18.72 -4.57
CA PRO A 63 4.51 -18.91 -4.40
C PRO A 63 4.18 -20.35 -4.82
N LYS A 64 3.71 -21.15 -3.86
CA LYS A 64 3.23 -22.51 -4.18
C LYS A 64 2.23 -22.33 -5.32
N LYS A 65 2.46 -23.07 -6.42
CA LYS A 65 1.59 -23.03 -7.61
C LYS A 65 0.15 -22.98 -7.14
N LEU A 66 -0.63 -22.04 -7.68
CA LEU A 66 -2.04 -21.90 -7.35
C LEU A 66 -2.71 -23.27 -7.49
N ILE A 67 -3.29 -23.77 -6.39
CA ILE A 67 -3.97 -25.06 -6.40
C ILE A 67 -5.18 -24.95 -7.34
N PRO A 68 -5.26 -25.79 -8.40
CA PRO A 68 -6.41 -25.83 -9.29
C PRO A 68 -7.69 -26.00 -8.48
N ARG A 69 -8.78 -25.33 -8.88
CA ARG A 69 -10.04 -25.32 -8.12
C ARG A 69 -10.52 -26.74 -7.77
N LYS A 70 -10.31 -27.69 -8.69
CA LYS A 70 -10.68 -29.11 -8.56
C LYS A 70 -9.92 -29.85 -7.45
N ASP A 71 -8.72 -29.38 -7.09
CA ASP A 71 -7.83 -30.04 -6.14
C ASP A 71 -7.86 -29.43 -4.73
N ARG A 72 -8.53 -28.29 -4.55
CA ARG A 72 -8.50 -27.53 -3.29
C ARG A 72 -9.08 -28.32 -2.12
N ASP A 73 -10.22 -28.98 -2.33
CA ASP A 73 -10.91 -29.73 -1.28
C ASP A 73 -10.09 -30.95 -0.82
N ARG A 74 -9.42 -31.63 -1.76
CA ARG A 74 -8.52 -32.75 -1.46
C ARG A 74 -7.35 -32.30 -0.61
N VAL A 75 -6.65 -31.24 -1.03
CA VAL A 75 -5.50 -30.69 -0.29
C VAL A 75 -5.93 -30.16 1.09
N TYR A 76 -7.10 -29.53 1.18
CA TYR A 76 -7.64 -29.03 2.45
C TYR A 76 -7.92 -30.16 3.44
N ARG A 77 -8.62 -31.22 3.00
CA ARG A 77 -8.92 -32.38 3.84
C ARG A 77 -7.66 -33.11 4.28
N GLN A 78 -6.70 -33.31 3.37
CA GLN A 78 -5.41 -33.91 3.72
C GLN A 78 -4.71 -33.13 4.83
N ARG A 79 -4.65 -31.80 4.71
CA ARG A 79 -3.98 -30.95 5.71
C ARG A 79 -4.73 -30.89 7.05
N LEU A 80 -6.05 -31.04 7.04
CA LEU A 80 -6.82 -31.18 8.28
C LEU A 80 -6.52 -32.50 8.99
N MET A 81 -6.43 -33.61 8.26
CA MET A 81 -6.02 -34.89 8.83
C MET A 81 -4.59 -34.85 9.37
N GLU A 82 -3.64 -34.29 8.62
CA GLU A 82 -2.25 -34.16 9.11
C GLU A 82 -2.11 -33.31 10.39
N LYS A 83 -3.06 -32.38 10.63
CA LYS A 83 -2.99 -31.44 11.76
C LYS A 83 -3.84 -31.84 12.96
N TYR A 84 -4.96 -32.51 12.73
CA TYR A 84 -5.99 -32.79 13.75
C TYR A 84 -6.46 -34.24 13.75
N GLY A 85 -6.00 -35.06 12.81
CA GLY A 85 -6.33 -36.48 12.69
C GLY A 85 -5.24 -37.36 13.28
#